data_AF-D7M6X4-F1
#
_entry.id   AF-D7M6X4-F1
#
_cell.length_a   1.000
_cell.length_b   1.000
_cell.length_c   1.000
_cell.angle_alpha   90.00
_cell.angle_beta   90.00
_cell.angle_gamma   90.00
#
_symmetry.space_group_name_H-M   'P 1'
#
loop_
_entity.id
_entity.type
_entity.pdbx_description
1 polymer ?
#
loop_
_entity_poly.entity_id
_entity_poly.type
_entity_poly.pdbx_seq_one_letter_code
_entity_poly.pdbx_strand_id
1 'polypeptide(L)'
;MSFIPNPLITDIIRRIGSEGFRYLGPFIAVGPCFKEIVYSREVLLDVDLDEFMFNTRLGREESIYRPFLLRCAAEGHKTARYIESLRRLTQVGVSVDVLEMLGEVGYSDLYTMFGFAVMLLCCGSYEQGMIVNRTFMARFETL
;
A
#
# COMPACT_ATOMS: atom_id res chain seq x y z
N MET A 1 22.59 -31.05 7.97
CA MET A 1 21.44 -30.35 7.34
C MET A 1 21.97 -29.05 6.77
N SER A 2 21.91 -28.87 5.46
CA SER A 2 22.30 -27.60 4.81
C SER A 2 21.19 -26.58 5.04
N PHE A 3 21.43 -25.61 5.91
CA PHE A 3 20.55 -24.47 6.06
C PHE A 3 20.70 -23.56 4.84
N ILE A 4 19.58 -23.20 4.20
CA ILE A 4 19.59 -22.11 3.24
C ILE A 4 19.89 -20.83 4.03
N PRO A 5 20.88 -20.02 3.64
CA PRO A 5 21.17 -18.74 4.30
C PRO A 5 19.94 -17.84 4.38
N ASN A 6 19.74 -17.18 5.52
CA ASN A 6 18.61 -16.26 5.73
C ASN A 6 18.43 -15.23 4.60
N PRO A 7 19.49 -14.59 4.06
CA PRO A 7 19.32 -13.64 2.95
C PRO A 7 18.69 -14.26 1.69
N LEU A 8 19.01 -15.53 1.40
CA LEU A 8 18.43 -16.24 0.26
C LEU A 8 16.97 -16.61 0.52
N ILE A 9 16.63 -17.02 1.75
CA ILE A 9 15.24 -17.26 2.15
C ILE A 9 14.43 -15.96 2.07
N THR A 10 14.96 -14.84 2.56
CA THR A 10 14.31 -13.53 2.46
C THR A 10 14.06 -13.15 1.01
N ASP A 11 15.03 -13.30 0.11
CA ASP A 11 14.83 -12.99 -1.32
C ASP A 11 13.75 -13.87 -1.96
N ILE A 12 13.71 -15.17 -1.62
CA ILE A 12 12.66 -16.08 -2.09
C ILE A 12 11.28 -15.62 -1.61
N ILE A 13 11.13 -15.33 -0.31
CA ILE A 13 9.85 -14.92 0.28
C ILE A 13 9.42 -13.56 -0.27
N ARG A 14 10.35 -12.63 -0.47
CA ARG A 14 10.10 -11.33 -1.09
C ARG A 14 9.50 -11.50 -2.49
N ARG A 15 10.12 -12.32 -3.34
CA ARG A 15 9.62 -12.62 -4.70
C ARG A 15 8.27 -13.33 -4.69
N ILE A 16 8.01 -14.18 -3.71
CA ILE A 16 6.67 -14.80 -3.57
C ILE A 16 5.65 -13.74 -3.15
N GLY A 17 6.03 -12.83 -2.25
CA GLY A 17 5.19 -11.71 -1.83
C GLY A 17 4.88 -10.73 -2.97
N SER A 18 5.82 -10.49 -3.89
CA SER A 18 5.61 -9.61 -5.04
C SER A 18 4.61 -10.16 -6.07
N GLU A 19 4.24 -11.44 -5.98
CA GLU A 19 3.14 -12.04 -6.78
C GLU A 19 1.77 -11.93 -6.07
N GLY A 20 1.77 -11.55 -4.79
CA GLY A 20 0.55 -11.32 -4.02
C GLY A 20 0.71 -11.67 -2.54
N PHE A 21 0.24 -10.79 -1.67
CA PHE A 21 0.40 -10.94 -0.22
C PHE A 21 -0.17 -12.25 0.38
N ARG A 22 -1.19 -12.86 -0.26
CA ARG A 22 -1.80 -14.11 0.23
C ARG A 22 -0.81 -15.28 0.22
N TYR A 23 0.15 -15.27 -0.70
CA TYR A 23 1.17 -16.31 -0.80
C TYR A 23 2.13 -16.30 0.40
N LEU A 24 2.13 -15.23 1.20
CA LEU A 24 2.92 -15.14 2.43
C LEU A 24 2.28 -15.89 3.61
N GLY A 25 0.98 -16.20 3.53
CA GLY A 25 0.21 -16.87 4.59
C GLY A 25 0.82 -18.19 5.08
N PRO A 26 1.19 -19.13 4.18
CA PRO A 26 1.86 -20.37 4.56
C PRO A 26 3.15 -20.15 5.35
N PHE A 27 3.99 -19.17 4.97
CA PHE A 27 5.24 -18.86 5.68
C PHE A 27 4.98 -18.35 7.10
N ILE A 28 3.93 -17.55 7.29
CA ILE A 28 3.50 -17.12 8.63
C ILE A 28 3.06 -18.32 9.48
N ALA A 29 2.39 -19.30 8.88
CA ALA A 29 1.83 -20.46 9.58
C ALA A 29 2.91 -21.50 9.97
N VAL A 30 3.97 -21.64 9.18
CA VAL A 30 5.04 -22.65 9.41
C VAL A 30 5.78 -22.43 10.73
N GLY A 31 5.98 -21.18 11.15
CA GLY A 31 6.62 -20.90 12.44
C GLY A 31 7.25 -19.52 12.58
N PRO A 32 7.83 -19.22 13.76
CA PRO A 32 8.32 -17.88 14.10
C PRO A 32 9.44 -17.37 13.18
N CYS A 33 10.37 -18.23 12.78
CA CYS A 33 11.49 -17.85 11.91
C CYS A 33 11.01 -17.30 10.56
N PHE A 34 10.12 -18.02 9.86
CA PHE A 34 9.56 -17.57 8.59
C PHE A 34 8.62 -16.37 8.76
N LYS A 35 7.87 -16.34 9.87
CA LYS A 35 7.03 -15.19 10.22
C LYS A 35 7.86 -13.92 10.37
N GLU A 36 9.02 -13.97 11.03
CA GLU A 36 9.93 -12.83 11.16
C GLU A 36 10.45 -12.36 9.80
N ILE A 37 10.77 -13.28 8.89
CA ILE A 37 11.20 -12.93 7.52
C ILE A 37 10.07 -12.26 6.73
N VAL A 38 8.84 -12.78 6.81
CA VAL A 38 7.67 -12.17 6.14
C VAL A 38 7.42 -10.75 6.62
N TYR A 39 7.63 -10.48 7.91
CA TYR A 39 7.47 -9.14 8.49
C TYR A 39 8.76 -8.30 8.44
N SER A 40 9.79 -8.74 7.71
CA SER A 40 10.96 -7.91 7.46
C SER A 40 10.63 -6.74 6.54
N ARG A 41 11.33 -5.62 6.71
CA ARG A 41 11.13 -4.41 5.91
C ARG A 41 11.23 -4.66 4.41
N GLU A 42 12.17 -5.49 3.98
CA GLU A 42 12.40 -5.80 2.56
C GLU A 42 11.21 -6.51 1.91
N VAL A 43 10.54 -7.41 2.65
CA VAL A 43 9.34 -8.11 2.17
C VAL A 43 8.13 -7.17 2.23
N LEU A 44 7.95 -6.44 3.33
CA LEU A 44 6.81 -5.55 3.53
C LEU A 44 6.78 -4.35 2.59
N LEU A 45 7.93 -3.93 2.04
CA LEU A 45 8.01 -2.83 1.07
C LEU A 45 7.77 -3.26 -0.37
N ASP A 46 7.93 -4.55 -0.69
CA ASP A 46 7.93 -5.09 -2.06
C ASP A 46 6.76 -6.04 -2.34
N VAL A 47 5.97 -6.36 -1.31
CA VAL A 47 4.79 -7.22 -1.41
C VAL A 47 3.73 -6.60 -2.32
N ASP A 48 3.13 -7.41 -3.19
CA ASP A 48 2.00 -6.95 -3.99
C ASP A 48 0.71 -6.88 -3.15
N LEU A 49 0.09 -5.70 -3.19
CA LEU A 49 -1.11 -5.33 -2.46
C LEU A 49 -2.27 -4.95 -3.39
N ASP A 50 -2.19 -5.25 -4.69
CA ASP A 50 -3.23 -4.92 -5.68
C ASP A 50 -4.61 -5.45 -5.28
N GLU A 51 -4.69 -6.63 -4.66
CA GLU A 51 -5.97 -7.16 -4.20
C GLU A 51 -6.67 -6.23 -3.18
N PHE A 52 -5.93 -5.47 -2.36
CA PHE A 52 -6.54 -4.48 -1.47
C PHE A 52 -7.14 -3.29 -2.23
N MET A 53 -6.56 -2.93 -3.38
CA MET A 53 -7.08 -1.86 -4.25
C MET A 53 -8.42 -2.27 -4.87
N PHE A 54 -8.52 -3.51 -5.36
CA PHE A 54 -9.71 -4.02 -6.04
C PHE A 54 -10.77 -4.60 -5.07
N ASN A 55 -10.37 -5.01 -3.87
CA ASN A 55 -11.26 -5.50 -2.82
C ASN A 55 -11.04 -4.72 -1.52
N THR A 56 -11.61 -3.53 -1.47
CA THR A 56 -11.49 -2.61 -0.33
C THR A 56 -11.99 -3.18 1.00
N ARG A 57 -12.77 -4.28 0.99
CA ARG A 57 -13.19 -4.99 2.21
C ARG A 57 -12.00 -5.56 2.99
N LEU A 58 -10.89 -5.86 2.31
CA LEU A 58 -9.67 -6.37 2.93
C LEU A 58 -8.97 -5.33 3.83
N GLY A 59 -9.18 -4.03 3.55
CA GLY A 59 -8.62 -2.93 4.34
C GLY A 59 -9.51 -2.43 5.49
N ARG A 60 -10.74 -2.96 5.64
CA ARG A 60 -11.68 -2.55 6.69
C ARG A 60 -11.20 -2.95 8.08
N GLU A 61 -11.74 -2.28 9.10
CA GLU A 61 -11.33 -2.48 10.49
C GLU A 61 -11.54 -3.91 10.99
N GLU A 62 -12.55 -4.61 10.47
CA GLU A 62 -12.89 -5.98 10.84
C GLU A 62 -12.11 -7.04 10.05
N SER A 63 -11.32 -6.63 9.06
CA SER A 63 -10.59 -7.56 8.21
C SER A 63 -9.40 -8.17 8.94
N ILE A 64 -9.28 -9.50 8.87
CA ILE A 64 -8.12 -10.24 9.38
C ILE A 64 -6.81 -9.84 8.69
N TYR A 65 -6.87 -9.24 7.49
CA TYR A 65 -5.71 -8.81 6.72
C TYR A 65 -5.29 -7.37 7.03
N ARG A 66 -6.12 -6.61 7.75
CA ARG A 66 -5.83 -5.22 8.10
C ARG A 66 -4.50 -5.05 8.86
N PRO A 67 -4.16 -5.88 9.86
CA PRO A 67 -2.89 -5.74 10.56
C PRO A 67 -1.67 -5.88 9.63
N PHE A 68 -1.78 -6.69 8.57
CA PHE A 68 -0.72 -6.84 7.57
C PHE A 68 -0.58 -5.56 6.73
N LEU A 69 -1.70 -5.02 6.22
CA LEU A 69 -1.74 -3.75 5.49
C LEU A 69 -1.10 -2.60 6.30
N LEU A 70 -1.46 -2.49 7.58
CA LEU A 70 -0.93 -1.45 8.47
C LEU A 70 0.58 -1.58 8.69
N ARG A 71 1.12 -2.81 8.78
CA ARG A 71 2.57 -3.03 8.86
C ARG A 71 3.26 -2.58 7.59
N CYS A 72 2.70 -2.87 6.42
CA CYS A 72 3.23 -2.39 5.14
C CYS A 72 3.24 -0.85 5.10
N ALA A 73 2.13 -0.21 5.51
CA ALA A 73 2.04 1.26 5.54
C ALA A 73 3.04 1.90 6.51
N ALA A 74 3.29 1.27 7.67
CA ALA A 74 4.26 1.70 8.66
C ALA A 74 5.71 1.61 8.15
N GLU A 75 6.03 0.59 7.34
CA GLU A 75 7.34 0.48 6.68
C GLU A 75 7.52 1.43 5.48
N GLY A 76 6.44 2.10 5.06
CA GLY A 76 6.47 3.08 3.96
C GLY A 76 6.00 2.53 2.61
N HIS A 77 5.31 1.39 2.57
CA HIS A 77 4.77 0.83 1.33
C HIS A 77 3.74 1.79 0.71
N LYS A 78 3.99 2.21 -0.54
CA LYS A 78 3.21 3.27 -1.21
C LYS A 78 1.73 2.92 -1.37
N THR A 79 1.42 1.74 -1.92
CA THR A 79 0.03 1.26 -2.07
C THR A 79 -0.68 1.15 -0.73
N ALA A 80 -0.03 0.60 0.31
CA ALA A 80 -0.61 0.52 1.65
C ALA A 80 -0.94 1.90 2.24
N ARG A 81 -0.03 2.88 2.12
CA ARG A 81 -0.27 4.26 2.56
C ARG A 81 -1.42 4.90 1.78
N TYR A 82 -1.49 4.69 0.47
CA TYR A 82 -2.60 5.16 -0.36
C TYR A 82 -3.94 4.57 0.10
N ILE A 83 -4.03 3.25 0.24
CA ILE A 83 -5.25 2.55 0.66
C ILE A 83 -5.70 3.02 2.05
N GLU A 84 -4.80 3.08 3.03
CA GLU A 84 -5.15 3.52 4.39
C GLU A 84 -5.56 5.00 4.40
N SER A 85 -4.91 5.85 3.60
CA SER A 85 -5.28 7.26 3.49
C SER A 85 -6.68 7.44 2.93
N LEU A 86 -7.01 6.76 1.82
CA LEU A 86 -8.36 6.80 1.25
C LEU A 86 -9.41 6.28 2.24
N ARG A 87 -9.12 5.19 2.94
CA ARG A 87 -10.03 4.65 3.95
C ARG A 87 -10.27 5.68 5.07
N ARG A 88 -9.22 6.30 5.61
CA ARG A 88 -9.35 7.31 6.67
C ARG A 88 -10.15 8.52 6.21
N LEU A 89 -9.87 9.06 5.01
CA LEU A 89 -10.64 10.19 4.44
C LEU A 89 -12.12 9.87 4.28
N THR A 90 -12.45 8.64 3.86
CA THR A 90 -13.83 8.25 3.52
C THR A 90 -14.64 7.70 4.69
N GLN A 91 -14.01 7.10 5.70
CA GLN A 91 -14.70 6.43 6.80
C GLN A 91 -14.58 7.14 8.15
N VAL A 92 -13.50 7.89 8.36
CA VAL A 92 -13.27 8.64 9.62
C VAL A 92 -13.57 10.12 9.41
N GLY A 93 -13.12 10.66 8.28
CA GLY A 93 -13.31 12.05 7.89
C GLY A 93 -12.01 12.70 7.44
N VAL A 94 -12.13 13.93 6.95
CA VAL A 94 -11.00 14.70 6.43
C VAL A 94 -10.16 15.24 7.59
N SER A 95 -8.85 15.03 7.51
CA SER A 95 -7.87 15.66 8.40
C SER A 95 -6.57 15.93 7.66
N VAL A 96 -5.80 16.92 8.14
CA VAL A 96 -4.57 17.38 7.49
C VAL A 96 -3.54 16.25 7.38
N ASP A 97 -3.36 15.49 8.46
CA ASP A 97 -2.43 14.35 8.53
C ASP A 97 -2.76 13.24 7.52
N VAL A 98 -4.05 13.02 7.21
CA VAL A 98 -4.45 12.02 6.23
C VAL A 98 -4.26 12.53 4.79
N LEU A 99 -4.52 13.81 4.55
CA LEU A 99 -4.22 14.44 3.26
C LEU A 99 -2.72 14.49 2.98
N GLU A 100 -1.90 14.74 3.99
CA GLU A 100 -0.43 14.66 3.90
C GLU A 100 0.03 13.24 3.58
N MET A 101 -0.50 12.23 4.30
CA MET A 101 -0.20 10.82 4.02
C MET A 101 -0.55 10.43 2.57
N LEU A 102 -1.69 10.91 2.06
CA LEU A 102 -2.07 10.68 0.67
C LEU A 102 -1.15 11.45 -0.30
N GLY A 103 -0.78 12.68 0.03
CA GLY A 103 0.07 13.54 -0.79
C GLY A 103 1.49 13.00 -0.97
N GLU A 104 2.05 12.34 0.05
CA GLU A 104 3.36 11.68 -0.03
C GLU A 104 3.42 10.60 -1.13
N VAL A 105 2.30 9.95 -1.41
CA VAL A 105 2.20 8.89 -2.41
C VAL A 105 1.43 9.31 -3.67
N GLY A 106 0.81 10.49 -3.67
CA GLY A 106 -0.08 10.97 -4.72
C GLY A 106 0.56 11.21 -6.09
N TYR A 107 1.86 10.95 -6.26
CA TYR A 107 2.54 11.02 -7.55
C TYR A 107 3.26 9.71 -7.93
N SER A 108 3.05 8.62 -7.16
CA SER A 108 3.73 7.35 -7.38
C SER A 108 3.33 6.66 -8.68
N ASP A 109 2.06 6.75 -9.05
CA ASP A 109 1.45 6.12 -10.21
C ASP A 109 0.16 6.86 -10.56
N LEU A 110 -0.52 6.41 -11.63
CA LEU A 110 -1.72 7.07 -12.12
C LEU A 110 -2.93 6.91 -11.19
N TYR A 111 -3.05 5.78 -10.49
CA TYR A 111 -4.16 5.54 -9.57
C TYR A 111 -4.05 6.42 -8.34
N THR A 112 -2.84 6.53 -7.78
CA THR A 112 -2.59 7.41 -6.64
C THR A 112 -2.75 8.87 -6.99
N MET A 113 -2.30 9.29 -8.17
CA MET A 113 -2.47 10.66 -8.67
C MET A 113 -3.92 11.03 -8.90
N PHE A 114 -4.68 10.16 -9.55
CA PHE A 114 -6.11 10.37 -9.73
C PHE A 114 -6.83 10.48 -8.38
N GLY A 115 -6.58 9.53 -7.47
CA GLY A 115 -7.20 9.52 -6.14
C GLY A 115 -6.85 10.76 -5.32
N PHE A 116 -5.59 11.20 -5.36
CA PHE A 116 -5.15 12.40 -4.66
C PHE A 116 -5.80 13.67 -5.21
N ALA A 117 -5.86 13.83 -6.54
CA ALA A 117 -6.53 14.95 -7.17
C ALA A 117 -8.01 15.03 -6.78
N VAL A 118 -8.74 13.90 -6.85
CA VAL A 118 -10.14 13.84 -6.44
C VAL A 118 -10.30 14.23 -4.98
N MET A 119 -9.47 13.70 -4.08
CA MET A 119 -9.57 14.02 -2.65
C MET A 119 -9.28 15.50 -2.36
N LEU A 120 -8.30 16.12 -3.01
CA LEU A 120 -8.05 17.56 -2.89
C LEU A 120 -9.26 18.39 -3.31
N LEU A 121 -9.88 18.05 -4.44
CA LEU A 121 -11.08 18.73 -4.92
C LEU A 121 -12.26 18.56 -3.94
N CYS A 122 -12.51 17.34 -3.47
CA CYS A 122 -13.56 17.05 -2.49
C CYS A 122 -13.33 17.75 -1.15
N CYS A 123 -12.07 17.98 -0.76
CA CYS A 123 -11.71 18.70 0.46
C CYS A 123 -11.68 20.23 0.28
N GLY A 124 -12.05 20.75 -0.90
CA GLY A 124 -12.09 22.18 -1.19
C GLY A 124 -10.75 22.82 -1.58
N SER A 125 -9.67 22.03 -1.70
CA SER A 125 -8.38 22.50 -2.22
C SER A 125 -8.40 22.51 -3.75
N TYR A 126 -9.26 23.37 -4.32
CA TYR A 126 -9.56 23.38 -5.75
C TYR A 126 -8.32 23.61 -6.61
N GLU A 127 -7.54 24.65 -6.32
CA GLU A 127 -6.35 25.01 -7.11
C GLU A 127 -5.31 23.88 -7.14
N GLN A 128 -4.98 23.31 -5.98
CA GLN A 128 -4.05 22.17 -5.92
C GLN A 128 -4.64 20.94 -6.62
N GLY A 129 -5.91 20.62 -6.37
CA GLY A 129 -6.58 19.49 -7.02
C GLY A 129 -6.56 19.60 -8.54
N MET A 130 -6.78 20.80 -9.09
CA MET A 130 -6.70 21.06 -10.53
C MET A 130 -5.27 20.94 -11.07
N ILE A 131 -4.24 21.34 -10.33
CA ILE A 131 -2.83 21.14 -10.71
C ILE A 131 -2.52 19.64 -10.82
N VAL A 132 -2.89 18.85 -9.81
CA VAL A 132 -2.66 17.41 -9.82
C VAL A 132 -3.44 16.75 -10.97
N ASN A 133 -4.70 17.14 -11.16
CA ASN A 133 -5.55 16.59 -12.23
C ASN A 133 -4.98 16.88 -13.64
N ARG A 134 -4.48 18.11 -13.90
CA ARG A 134 -3.81 18.41 -15.17
C ARG A 134 -2.56 17.57 -15.38
N THR A 135 -1.79 17.35 -14.32
CA THR A 135 -0.60 16.48 -14.35
C THR A 135 -0.99 15.03 -14.67
N PHE A 136 -2.08 14.54 -14.09
CA PHE A 136 -2.64 13.22 -14.39
C PHE A 136 -3.02 13.10 -15.87
N MET A 137 -3.79 14.04 -16.41
CA MET A 137 -4.23 14.02 -17.81
C MET A 137 -3.04 14.03 -18.77
N ALA A 138 -2.05 14.88 -18.52
CA ALA A 138 -0.84 14.95 -19.35
C ALA A 138 -0.04 13.64 -19.38
N ARG A 139 0.01 12.91 -18.25
CA ARG A 139 0.65 11.57 -18.21
C ARG A 139 -0.20 10.50 -18.88
N PHE A 140 -1.52 10.57 -18.69
CA PHE A 140 -2.45 9.61 -19.29
C PHE A 140 -2.41 9.64 -20.81
N GLU A 141 -2.29 10.82 -21.42
CA GLU A 141 -2.17 11.00 -22.87
C GLU A 141 -0.87 10.41 -23.48
N THR A 142 0.10 10.02 -22.65
CA THR A 142 1.39 9.45 -23.08
C THR A 142 1.48 7.93 -22.93
N LEU A 143 0.42 7.27 -22.47
CA LEU A 143 0.29 5.81 -22.41
C LEU A 143 -0.26 5.23 -23.71
#